data_AF-M7CMR1-F1
#
_entry.id   AF-M7CMR1-F1
#
_cell.length_a   1.000
_cell.length_b   1.000
_cell.length_c   1.000
_cell.angle_alpha   90.00
_cell.angle_beta   90.00
_cell.angle_gamma   90.00
#
_symmetry.space_group_name_H-M   'P 1'
#
loop_
_entity.id
_entity.type
_entity.pdbx_description
1 polymer ?
#
loop_
_entity_poly.entity_id
_entity_poly.type
_entity_poly.pdbx_seq_one_letter_code
_entity_poly.pdbx_strand_id
1 'polypeptide(L)'
;MAAAVVVALRQRLAGLGRRLDRLRGAGGDDAFLVKGAISLEKLKDLCKEDKEIVNPSNLLQLYTQIVLDITYFEENQLVDEDFPEDSSSQRVKELISILSEPEVLVKESNMHQDCLNDGIHYLLKMLRFRYPPRLNDVSFQDKDTARLLSEGIFSDTHVLAMMYIGEMCYWGLKHCGEEKPGPHEMDSESNTELYCSLHSAVLDFREIDVQLYIMSFLSPQDLCHLGSTNQYWSLAVRDPLLWRYFLLRDLPSWSSVDWKSLPDVEIFNKSFSELNNNALYDYMTIYKKSCPPNRHLKSSRHTYGAVTSFLQSLVTQAEPRFALFGPGLEELDESLVRRMMTCPDILPVAGLPQRQIHGIGSGVSFQFNNHQNFNILTLYSTTSVERKRARTEQTVTVNKMFYQENSIGGNQQAVHYSVIAQVKKVCEVVDGFIYVANAEAHKKHDRQDEFAHILAMIDPTLGPPNRPVLILSCTSEVGIKRIPCVYMAHQLQLNLLSQPWMVQDSVAATLSGLLNGIEWILGEVECKNAQ
;
A
#
# COMPACT_ATOMS: atom_id res chain seq x y z
N MET A 1 18.80 47.28 -8.73
CA MET A 1 19.06 46.00 -8.01
C MET A 1 20.51 45.52 -8.16
N ALA A 2 21.09 45.47 -9.37
CA ALA A 2 22.52 45.13 -9.60
C ALA A 2 23.52 45.90 -8.71
N ALA A 3 23.25 47.19 -8.45
CA ALA A 3 24.08 48.02 -7.59
C ALA A 3 24.19 47.52 -6.13
N ALA A 4 23.12 46.94 -5.56
CA ALA A 4 23.12 46.44 -4.18
C ALA A 4 23.95 45.16 -4.06
N VAL A 5 23.78 44.25 -5.02
CA VAL A 5 24.53 42.99 -5.13
C VAL A 5 26.02 43.25 -5.28
N VAL A 6 26.40 44.16 -6.17
CA VAL A 6 27.81 44.53 -6.39
C VAL A 6 28.44 45.12 -5.12
N VAL A 7 27.70 45.92 -4.35
CA VAL A 7 28.20 46.49 -3.08
C VAL A 7 28.41 45.39 -2.04
N ALA A 8 27.43 44.49 -1.87
CA ALA A 8 27.50 43.38 -0.92
C ALA A 8 28.59 42.34 -1.30
N LEU A 9 28.80 42.11 -2.61
CA LEU A 9 29.85 41.24 -3.12
C LEU A 9 31.25 41.80 -2.88
N ARG A 10 31.47 43.10 -3.13
CA ARG A 10 32.80 43.73 -2.97
C ARG A 10 33.39 43.54 -1.57
N GLN A 11 32.54 43.53 -0.54
CA GLN A 11 32.97 43.28 0.85
C GLN A 11 33.43 41.83 1.07
N ARG A 12 32.82 40.87 0.38
CA ARG A 12 33.05 39.42 0.51
C ARG A 12 34.20 38.91 -0.35
N LEU A 13 34.39 39.51 -1.54
CA LEU A 13 35.44 39.14 -2.50
C LEU A 13 36.85 39.21 -1.91
N ALA A 14 37.12 40.18 -1.03
CA ALA A 14 38.41 40.30 -0.37
C ALA A 14 38.68 39.15 0.62
N GLY A 15 37.64 38.67 1.31
CA GLY A 15 37.73 37.52 2.22
C GLY A 15 37.97 36.22 1.46
N LEU A 16 37.19 35.99 0.41
CA LEU A 16 37.32 34.84 -0.49
C LEU A 16 38.67 34.80 -1.18
N GLY A 17 39.17 35.93 -1.70
CA GLY A 17 40.48 36.02 -2.32
C GLY A 17 41.60 35.59 -1.37
N ARG A 18 41.61 36.11 -0.13
CA ARG A 18 42.62 35.72 0.88
C ARG A 18 42.56 34.23 1.24
N ARG A 19 41.36 33.65 1.29
CA ARG A 19 41.18 32.21 1.58
C ARG A 19 41.70 31.37 0.42
N LEU A 20 41.32 31.73 -0.80
CA LEU A 20 41.76 31.04 -2.02
C LEU A 20 43.28 31.10 -2.21
N ASP A 21 43.91 32.26 -1.96
CA ASP A 21 45.36 32.42 -2.02
C ASP A 21 46.08 31.53 -0.98
N ARG A 22 45.52 31.44 0.23
CA ARG A 22 46.03 30.56 1.30
C ARG A 22 45.93 29.09 0.89
N LEU A 23 44.78 28.68 0.37
CA LEU A 23 44.54 27.29 -0.03
C LEU A 23 45.40 26.90 -1.24
N ARG A 24 45.59 27.78 -2.23
CA ARG A 24 46.52 27.54 -3.34
C ARG A 24 47.98 27.44 -2.88
N GLY A 25 48.36 28.23 -1.87
CA GLY A 25 49.69 28.14 -1.25
C GLY A 25 49.96 26.80 -0.56
N ALA A 26 48.91 26.12 -0.07
CA ALA A 26 49.01 24.83 0.62
C ALA A 26 48.66 23.61 -0.25
N GLY A 27 47.77 23.78 -1.24
CA GLY A 27 47.15 22.72 -2.04
C GLY A 27 47.65 22.59 -3.49
N GLY A 28 48.59 23.45 -3.92
CA GLY A 28 49.15 23.40 -5.28
C GLY A 28 48.17 23.81 -6.38
N ASP A 29 48.37 23.31 -7.61
CA ASP A 29 47.53 23.57 -8.78
C ASP A 29 46.31 22.63 -8.85
N ASP A 30 45.60 22.50 -7.73
CA ASP A 30 44.32 21.77 -7.71
C ASP A 30 43.33 22.39 -8.71
N ALA A 31 42.67 21.54 -9.50
CA ALA A 31 41.81 21.97 -10.60
C ALA A 31 40.64 22.84 -10.13
N PHE A 32 40.09 22.58 -8.94
CA PHE A 32 38.98 23.36 -8.36
C PHE A 32 39.46 24.71 -7.84
N LEU A 33 40.65 24.77 -7.21
CA LEU A 33 41.24 26.04 -6.77
C LEU A 33 41.64 26.94 -7.94
N VAL A 34 42.18 26.35 -9.03
CA VAL A 34 42.51 27.08 -10.27
C VAL A 34 41.23 27.62 -10.93
N LYS A 35 40.19 26.79 -11.04
CA LYS A 35 38.88 27.20 -11.57
C LYS A 35 38.23 28.28 -10.72
N GLY A 36 38.31 28.17 -9.40
CA GLY A 36 37.85 29.18 -8.45
C GLY A 36 38.58 30.51 -8.63
N ALA A 37 39.89 30.48 -8.88
CA ALA A 37 40.70 31.69 -9.10
C ALA A 37 40.32 32.41 -10.41
N ILE A 38 40.15 31.65 -11.50
CA ILE A 38 39.69 32.18 -12.79
C ILE A 38 38.30 32.82 -12.64
N SER A 39 37.39 32.13 -11.95
CA SER A 39 36.03 32.61 -11.70
C SER A 39 36.01 33.86 -10.81
N LEU A 40 36.92 33.94 -9.82
CA LEU A 40 37.07 35.11 -8.95
C LEU A 40 37.56 36.34 -9.71
N GLU A 41 38.53 36.21 -10.61
CA GLU A 41 38.99 37.33 -11.44
C GLU A 41 37.89 37.79 -12.40
N LYS A 42 37.19 36.85 -13.04
CA LYS A 42 36.01 37.16 -13.87
C LYS A 42 34.94 37.91 -13.08
N LEU A 43 34.66 37.49 -11.84
CA LEU A 43 33.69 38.15 -10.97
C LEU A 43 34.14 39.55 -10.55
N LYS A 44 35.43 39.75 -10.26
CA LYS A 44 35.99 41.08 -9.94
C LYS A 44 35.87 42.03 -11.12
N ASP A 45 36.07 41.56 -12.35
CA ASP A 45 35.97 42.39 -13.54
C ASP A 45 34.52 42.78 -13.85
N LEU A 46 33.58 41.83 -13.76
CA LEU A 46 32.15 42.12 -13.86
C LEU A 46 31.66 43.08 -12.76
N CYS A 47 32.28 43.07 -11.58
CA CYS A 47 31.98 44.04 -10.52
C CYS A 47 32.53 45.46 -10.79
N LYS A 48 33.37 45.67 -11.81
CA LYS A 48 33.92 46.97 -12.22
C LYS A 48 33.16 47.59 -13.41
N GLU A 49 32.46 46.78 -14.18
CA GLU A 49 31.63 47.21 -15.33
C GLU A 49 30.43 48.07 -14.89
N ASP A 50 29.87 48.85 -15.83
CA ASP A 50 28.80 49.81 -15.54
C ASP A 50 27.53 49.12 -15.03
N LYS A 51 26.88 49.71 -14.02
CA LYS A 51 25.87 49.04 -13.17
C LYS A 51 24.58 48.65 -13.91
N GLU A 52 24.38 49.19 -15.11
CA GLU A 52 23.17 48.97 -15.92
C GLU A 52 23.29 47.74 -16.85
N ILE A 53 24.49 47.20 -17.09
CA ILE A 53 24.71 46.13 -18.09
C ILE A 53 24.84 44.74 -17.44
N VAL A 54 25.15 44.68 -16.13
CA VAL A 54 25.53 43.43 -15.48
C VAL A 54 24.31 42.70 -14.91
N ASN A 55 24.05 41.48 -15.41
CA ASN A 55 23.00 40.61 -14.89
C ASN A 55 23.34 40.15 -13.45
N PRO A 56 22.54 40.51 -12.44
CA PRO A 56 22.76 40.14 -11.04
C PRO A 56 22.83 38.63 -10.79
N SER A 57 22.05 37.82 -11.51
CA SER A 57 22.04 36.35 -11.39
C SER A 57 23.38 35.73 -11.81
N ASN A 58 24.05 36.31 -12.81
CA ASN A 58 25.37 35.86 -13.25
C ASN A 58 26.45 36.17 -12.19
N LEU A 59 26.37 37.33 -11.53
CA LEU A 59 27.26 37.67 -10.42
C LEU A 59 27.11 36.69 -9.25
N LEU A 60 25.86 36.39 -8.88
CA LEU A 60 25.55 35.44 -7.82
C LEU A 60 25.98 34.01 -8.20
N GLN A 61 25.73 33.57 -9.43
CA GLN A 61 26.13 32.25 -9.91
C GLN A 61 27.65 32.07 -9.83
N LEU A 62 28.42 33.06 -10.30
CA LEU A 62 29.89 33.02 -10.21
C LEU A 62 30.36 33.02 -8.75
N TYR A 63 29.73 33.82 -7.89
CA TYR A 63 30.04 33.85 -6.46
C TYR A 63 29.81 32.48 -5.80
N THR A 64 28.63 31.90 -6.01
CA THR A 64 28.26 30.57 -5.51
C THR A 64 29.18 29.49 -6.04
N GLN A 65 29.56 29.55 -7.32
CA GLN A 65 30.50 28.61 -7.92
C GLN A 65 31.86 28.65 -7.23
N ILE A 66 32.39 29.84 -6.94
CA ILE A 66 33.67 30.00 -6.23
C ILE A 66 33.58 29.44 -4.82
N VAL A 67 32.48 29.71 -4.11
CA VAL A 67 32.21 29.15 -2.77
C VAL A 67 32.23 27.63 -2.83
N LEU A 68 31.48 27.03 -3.76
CA LEU A 68 31.39 25.57 -3.90
C LEU A 68 32.74 24.93 -4.28
N ASP A 69 33.48 25.52 -5.22
CA ASP A 69 34.79 25.00 -5.64
C ASP A 69 35.79 25.02 -4.46
N ILE A 70 35.75 26.06 -3.60
CA ILE A 70 36.58 26.15 -2.39
C ILE A 70 36.14 25.13 -1.34
N THR A 71 34.85 25.09 -1.02
CA THR A 71 34.34 24.22 0.06
C THR A 71 34.46 22.75 -0.30
N TYR A 72 34.31 22.40 -1.59
CA TYR A 72 34.53 21.03 -2.08
C TYR A 72 35.99 20.58 -1.85
N PHE A 73 36.96 21.44 -2.17
CA PHE A 73 38.36 21.15 -1.90
C PHE A 73 38.65 20.96 -0.41
N GLU A 74 38.12 21.86 0.44
CA GLU A 74 38.31 21.78 1.89
C GLU A 74 37.57 20.60 2.56
N GLU A 75 36.41 20.20 2.01
CA GLU A 75 35.67 19.00 2.41
C GLU A 75 36.47 17.74 2.06
N ASN A 76 37.00 17.65 0.83
CA ASN A 76 37.84 16.52 0.44
C ASN A 76 39.08 16.39 1.33
N GLN A 77 39.70 17.50 1.73
CA GLN A 77 40.79 17.44 2.70
C GLN A 77 40.37 16.85 4.05
N LEU A 78 39.18 17.17 4.56
CA LEU A 78 38.68 16.56 5.80
C LEU A 78 38.47 15.06 5.65
N VAL A 79 38.01 14.61 4.49
CA VAL A 79 37.85 13.19 4.17
C VAL A 79 39.21 12.51 4.06
N ASP A 80 40.16 13.11 3.34
CA ASP A 80 41.51 12.58 3.15
C ASP A 80 42.30 12.50 4.46
N GLU A 81 42.01 13.40 5.42
CA GLU A 81 42.60 13.42 6.76
C GLU A 81 41.87 12.51 7.77
N ASP A 82 40.88 11.72 7.33
CA ASP A 82 40.04 10.84 8.17
C ASP A 82 39.36 11.58 9.35
N PHE A 83 38.88 12.81 9.11
CA PHE A 83 38.17 13.63 10.10
C PHE A 83 38.88 13.72 11.47
N PRO A 84 40.01 14.46 11.58
CA PRO A 84 40.77 14.58 12.82
C PRO A 84 39.91 15.13 13.98
N GLU A 85 39.88 14.42 15.12
CA GLU A 85 38.99 14.70 16.26
C GLU A 85 39.13 16.13 16.81
N ASP A 86 40.35 16.67 16.81
CA ASP A 86 40.68 17.97 17.41
C ASP A 86 40.22 19.19 16.58
N SER A 87 39.95 19.03 15.28
CA SER A 87 39.68 20.17 14.39
C SER A 87 38.45 20.01 13.47
N SER A 88 37.98 18.77 13.25
CA SER A 88 36.89 18.50 12.30
C SER A 88 35.59 19.22 12.65
N SER A 89 35.21 19.25 13.93
CA SER A 89 33.98 19.95 14.35
C SER A 89 34.03 21.44 14.00
N GLN A 90 35.18 22.08 14.20
CA GLN A 90 35.36 23.50 13.91
C GLN A 90 35.41 23.75 12.41
N ARG A 91 36.16 22.93 11.66
CA ARG A 91 36.26 23.04 10.19
C ARG A 91 34.91 22.82 9.50
N VAL A 92 34.12 21.84 9.95
CA VAL A 92 32.76 21.62 9.43
C VAL A 92 31.83 22.81 9.72
N LYS A 93 31.90 23.40 10.91
CA LYS A 93 31.12 24.61 11.22
C LYS A 93 31.50 25.79 10.33
N GLU A 94 32.80 25.95 10.05
CA GLU A 94 33.29 26.98 9.13
C GLU A 94 32.81 26.73 7.70
N LEU A 95 32.87 25.49 7.22
CA LEU A 95 32.33 25.10 5.90
C LEU A 95 30.85 25.42 5.77
N ILE A 96 30.03 25.02 6.76
CA ILE A 96 28.59 25.33 6.78
C ILE A 96 28.36 26.84 6.77
N SER A 97 29.13 27.60 7.55
CA SER A 97 29.02 29.06 7.56
C SER A 97 29.28 29.67 6.18
N ILE A 98 30.28 29.18 5.45
CA ILE A 98 30.62 29.70 4.12
C ILE A 98 29.58 29.28 3.09
N LEU A 99 29.11 28.03 3.15
CA LEU A 99 28.04 27.53 2.28
C LEU A 99 26.73 28.31 2.45
N SER A 100 26.51 28.94 3.61
CA SER A 100 25.35 29.81 3.86
C SER A 100 25.51 31.25 3.33
N GLU A 101 26.73 31.70 3.01
CA GLU A 101 26.97 33.09 2.56
C GLU A 101 26.23 33.47 1.25
N PRO A 102 26.11 32.61 0.23
CA PRO A 102 25.28 32.91 -0.94
C PRO A 102 23.81 33.20 -0.57
N GLU A 103 23.25 32.48 0.41
CA GLU A 103 21.89 32.72 0.89
C GLU A 103 21.78 34.07 1.60
N VAL A 104 22.75 34.40 2.45
CA VAL A 104 22.83 35.71 3.13
C VAL A 104 22.94 36.85 2.11
N LEU A 105 23.73 36.66 1.05
CA LEU A 105 23.90 37.65 -0.01
C LEU A 105 22.60 37.89 -0.79
N VAL A 106 21.85 36.84 -1.10
CA VAL A 106 20.53 36.94 -1.74
C VAL A 106 19.54 37.69 -0.83
N LYS A 107 19.62 37.44 0.48
CA LYS A 107 18.85 38.13 1.51
C LYS A 107 19.10 39.62 1.58
N GLU A 108 20.37 40.01 1.67
CA GLU A 108 20.79 41.42 1.73
C GLU A 108 20.47 42.18 0.45
N SER A 109 20.43 41.47 -0.69
CA SER A 109 20.25 42.07 -2.02
C SER A 109 18.79 42.10 -2.49
N ASN A 110 17.84 41.61 -1.68
CA ASN A 110 16.41 41.45 -2.04
C ASN A 110 16.20 40.67 -3.35
N MET A 111 17.06 39.70 -3.64
CA MET A 111 17.10 38.97 -4.92
C MET A 111 16.38 37.63 -4.92
N HIS A 112 15.71 37.27 -3.82
CA HIS A 112 15.10 35.96 -3.64
C HIS A 112 14.17 35.57 -4.78
N GLN A 113 13.35 36.52 -5.21
CA GLN A 113 12.33 36.30 -6.23
C GLN A 113 12.95 35.96 -7.59
N ASP A 114 13.94 36.74 -8.00
CA ASP A 114 14.63 36.56 -9.28
C ASP A 114 15.41 35.23 -9.30
N CYS A 115 16.10 34.91 -8.19
CA CYS A 115 16.82 33.64 -8.05
C CYS A 115 15.89 32.44 -8.11
N LEU A 116 14.69 32.58 -7.54
CA LEU A 116 13.67 31.54 -7.53
C LEU A 116 13.05 31.36 -8.92
N ASN A 117 12.76 32.45 -9.63
CA ASN A 117 12.29 32.42 -11.00
C ASN A 117 13.33 31.79 -11.95
N ASP A 118 14.60 32.18 -11.82
CA ASP A 118 15.71 31.59 -12.58
C ASP A 118 15.88 30.10 -12.25
N GLY A 119 15.80 29.72 -10.97
CA GLY A 119 15.85 28.33 -10.52
C GLY A 119 14.76 27.46 -11.15
N ILE A 120 13.52 27.96 -11.16
CA ILE A 120 12.40 27.26 -11.80
C ILE A 120 12.57 27.23 -13.33
N HIS A 121 13.13 28.27 -13.95
CA HIS A 121 13.42 28.29 -15.39
C HIS A 121 14.46 27.25 -15.80
N TYR A 122 15.58 27.17 -15.07
CA TYR A 122 16.59 26.14 -15.32
C TYR A 122 16.04 24.75 -15.09
N LEU A 123 15.19 24.59 -14.08
CA LEU A 123 14.48 23.36 -13.84
C LEU A 123 13.56 22.97 -15.01
N LEU A 124 12.72 23.89 -15.49
CA LEU A 124 11.85 23.64 -16.65
C LEU A 124 12.66 23.30 -17.91
N LYS A 125 13.81 23.94 -18.13
CA LYS A 125 14.74 23.57 -19.22
C LYS A 125 15.25 22.15 -19.07
N MET A 126 15.62 21.73 -17.85
CA MET A 126 16.00 20.34 -17.58
C MET A 126 14.83 19.38 -17.86
N LEU A 127 13.63 19.70 -17.38
CA LEU A 127 12.45 18.84 -17.60
C LEU A 127 12.03 18.77 -19.08
N ARG A 128 12.26 19.82 -19.88
CA ARG A 128 11.99 19.83 -21.33
C ARG A 128 12.99 19.01 -22.14
N PHE A 129 14.18 18.73 -21.59
CA PHE A 129 15.13 17.78 -22.17
C PHE A 129 14.71 16.32 -21.95
N ARG A 130 13.62 16.05 -21.22
CA ARG A 130 13.00 14.72 -21.07
C ARG A 130 12.32 14.27 -22.36
N TYR A 131 13.10 13.92 -23.37
CA TYR A 131 12.63 13.06 -24.44
C TYR A 131 13.11 11.64 -24.13
N PRO A 132 12.22 10.68 -23.81
CA PRO A 132 12.63 9.30 -23.62
C PRO A 132 13.31 8.83 -24.91
N PRO A 133 14.56 8.34 -24.86
CA PRO A 133 15.17 7.75 -26.04
C PRO A 133 14.28 6.57 -26.47
N ARG A 134 13.99 6.46 -27.76
CA ARG A 134 13.27 5.28 -28.28
C ARG A 134 14.15 4.06 -28.01
N LEU A 135 13.78 3.25 -27.03
CA LEU A 135 14.54 2.14 -26.46
C LEU A 135 14.72 0.92 -27.40
N ASN A 136 14.70 1.13 -28.71
CA ASN A 136 14.74 0.04 -29.69
C ASN A 136 16.16 -0.35 -30.15
N ASP A 137 17.22 0.40 -29.79
CA ASP A 137 18.57 0.19 -30.36
C ASP A 137 19.70 -0.01 -29.33
N VAL A 138 19.41 -0.25 -28.04
CA VAL A 138 20.47 -0.46 -27.03
C VAL A 138 20.16 -1.64 -26.11
N SER A 139 21.08 -2.62 -26.07
CA SER A 139 21.06 -3.71 -25.10
C SER A 139 21.60 -3.20 -23.77
N PHE A 140 20.73 -3.12 -22.76
CA PHE A 140 21.12 -2.81 -21.39
C PHE A 140 21.43 -4.10 -20.63
N GLN A 141 22.55 -4.13 -19.91
CA GLN A 141 22.96 -5.29 -19.10
C GLN A 141 22.18 -5.39 -17.78
N ASP A 142 21.71 -4.25 -17.26
CA ASP A 142 20.97 -4.14 -16.01
C ASP A 142 19.54 -3.64 -16.26
N LYS A 143 18.58 -4.38 -15.68
CA LYS A 143 17.14 -4.16 -15.85
C LYS A 143 16.66 -2.92 -15.11
N ASP A 144 17.30 -2.60 -13.98
CA ASP A 144 16.93 -1.45 -13.15
C ASP A 144 17.46 -0.16 -13.80
N THR A 145 18.68 -0.17 -14.34
CA THR A 145 19.21 0.94 -15.14
C THR A 145 18.36 1.19 -16.41
N ALA A 146 17.96 0.13 -17.12
CA ALA A 146 17.09 0.25 -18.29
C ALA A 146 15.73 0.88 -17.94
N ARG A 147 15.18 0.51 -16.77
CA ARG A 147 13.94 1.07 -16.25
C ARG A 147 14.09 2.55 -15.92
N LEU A 148 15.13 2.94 -15.16
CA LEU A 148 15.40 4.34 -14.82
C LEU A 148 15.56 5.21 -16.08
N LEU A 149 16.29 4.73 -17.08
CA LEU A 149 16.47 5.44 -18.36
C LEU A 149 15.17 5.53 -19.17
N SER A 150 14.33 4.48 -19.15
CA SER A 150 13.01 4.50 -19.80
C SER A 150 12.03 5.47 -19.12
N GLU A 151 12.21 5.69 -17.82
CA GLU A 151 11.47 6.66 -17.02
C GLU A 151 12.08 8.08 -17.12
N GLY A 152 13.15 8.26 -17.91
CA GLY A 152 13.80 9.55 -18.15
C GLY A 152 14.73 10.03 -17.03
N ILE A 153 15.22 9.10 -16.20
CA ILE A 153 16.16 9.35 -15.11
C ILE A 153 17.56 8.93 -15.59
N PHE A 154 18.37 9.93 -15.97
CA PHE A 154 19.67 9.67 -16.60
C PHE A 154 20.86 9.78 -15.64
N SER A 155 20.67 10.31 -14.43
CA SER A 155 21.71 10.42 -13.41
C SER A 155 21.14 10.64 -12.01
N ASP A 156 21.95 10.43 -10.98
CA ASP A 156 21.71 10.86 -9.60
C ASP A 156 21.34 12.35 -9.50
N THR A 157 21.98 13.19 -10.31
CA THR A 157 21.71 14.63 -10.41
C THR A 157 20.30 14.90 -10.92
N HIS A 158 19.75 14.07 -11.82
CA HIS A 158 18.35 14.18 -12.25
C HIS A 158 17.39 13.86 -11.11
N VAL A 159 17.67 12.83 -10.32
CA VAL A 159 16.84 12.43 -9.16
C VAL A 159 16.86 13.52 -8.10
N LEU A 160 18.05 14.04 -7.75
CA LEU A 160 18.20 15.15 -6.81
C LEU A 160 17.44 16.39 -7.29
N ALA A 161 17.62 16.76 -8.57
CA ALA A 161 16.91 17.88 -9.14
C ALA A 161 15.38 17.69 -9.09
N MET A 162 14.86 16.46 -9.30
CA MET A 162 13.44 16.12 -9.14
C MET A 162 12.93 16.30 -7.70
N MET A 163 13.75 16.00 -6.70
CA MET A 163 13.39 16.20 -5.29
C MET A 163 13.31 17.69 -4.93
N TYR A 164 14.24 18.50 -5.44
CA TYR A 164 14.26 19.95 -5.20
C TYR A 164 13.13 20.72 -5.93
N ILE A 165 12.48 20.11 -6.93
CA ILE A 165 11.33 20.69 -7.65
C ILE A 165 10.21 21.05 -6.70
N GLY A 166 9.84 20.14 -5.82
CA GLY A 166 8.71 20.34 -4.92
C GLY A 166 8.91 21.56 -4.03
N GLU A 167 10.12 21.74 -3.52
CA GLU A 167 10.47 22.89 -2.68
C GLU A 167 10.56 24.19 -3.49
N MET A 168 11.23 24.19 -4.64
CA MET A 168 11.33 25.40 -5.48
C MET A 168 9.96 25.86 -6.00
N CYS A 169 9.09 24.93 -6.42
CA CYS A 169 7.73 25.25 -6.82
C CYS A 169 6.88 25.75 -5.65
N TYR A 170 7.04 25.18 -4.45
CA TYR A 170 6.35 25.66 -3.23
C TYR A 170 6.75 27.10 -2.90
N TRP A 171 8.06 27.39 -2.88
CA TRP A 171 8.55 28.74 -2.61
C TRP A 171 8.12 29.70 -3.72
N GLY A 172 8.17 29.26 -4.98
CA GLY A 172 7.73 30.04 -6.14
C GLY A 172 6.26 30.44 -6.04
N LEU A 173 5.39 29.51 -5.63
CA LEU A 173 3.97 29.79 -5.37
C LEU A 173 3.76 30.78 -4.22
N LYS A 174 4.54 30.63 -3.13
CA LYS A 174 4.40 31.43 -1.92
C LYS A 174 4.89 32.87 -2.08
N HIS A 175 5.94 33.10 -2.88
CA HIS A 175 6.56 34.41 -3.04
C HIS A 175 6.28 35.06 -4.41
N CYS A 176 5.96 34.29 -5.46
CA CYS A 176 5.60 34.82 -6.79
C CYS A 176 4.09 34.98 -7.05
N GLY A 177 3.24 34.64 -6.08
CA GLY A 177 1.77 34.70 -6.23
C GLY A 177 1.10 36.05 -5.95
N GLU A 178 1.80 37.05 -5.39
CA GLU A 178 1.16 38.29 -4.91
C GLU A 178 1.29 39.52 -5.83
N GLU A 179 2.17 39.51 -6.84
CA GLU A 179 2.30 40.65 -7.76
C GLU A 179 1.52 40.41 -9.07
N LYS A 180 0.37 41.07 -9.21
CA LYS A 180 -0.20 41.32 -10.53
C LYS A 180 0.76 42.23 -11.30
N PRO A 181 1.13 41.92 -12.55
CA PRO A 181 1.93 42.85 -13.34
C PRO A 181 1.15 44.15 -13.51
N GLY A 182 1.74 45.26 -13.07
CA GLY A 182 1.24 46.60 -13.38
C GLY A 182 1.30 46.86 -14.88
N PRO A 183 0.54 47.83 -15.42
CA PRO A 183 0.40 48.03 -16.88
C PRO A 183 1.67 48.52 -17.60
N HIS A 184 2.81 48.61 -16.94
CA HIS A 184 4.02 49.26 -17.45
C HIS A 184 5.25 48.38 -17.21
N GLU A 185 5.37 47.31 -17.98
CA GLU A 185 6.65 46.70 -18.39
C GLU A 185 6.36 45.79 -19.60
N MET A 186 5.88 46.41 -20.68
CA MET A 186 5.92 45.82 -22.02
C MET A 186 7.36 45.96 -22.51
N ASP A 187 8.13 44.88 -22.45
CA ASP A 187 9.17 44.54 -23.44
C ASP A 187 9.77 43.17 -23.10
N SER A 188 9.08 42.09 -23.50
CA SER A 188 9.64 40.80 -23.95
C SER A 188 8.53 39.76 -24.09
N GLU A 189 8.14 39.47 -25.34
CA GLU A 189 7.16 38.41 -25.65
C GLU A 189 7.56 37.04 -25.06
N SER A 190 8.86 36.81 -24.82
CA SER A 190 9.37 35.59 -24.18
C SER A 190 9.01 35.46 -22.70
N ASN A 191 8.92 36.57 -21.94
CA ASN A 191 8.65 36.51 -20.50
C ASN A 191 7.15 36.33 -20.21
N THR A 192 6.27 36.85 -21.06
CA THR A 192 4.82 36.64 -20.94
C THR A 192 4.43 35.19 -21.26
N GLU A 193 5.03 34.61 -22.31
CA GLU A 193 4.82 33.20 -22.66
C GLU A 193 5.42 32.26 -21.59
N LEU A 194 6.56 32.64 -21.01
CA LEU A 194 7.19 31.93 -19.90
C LEU A 194 6.37 32.05 -18.61
N TYR A 195 5.82 33.23 -18.28
CA TYR A 195 4.96 33.44 -17.12
C TYR A 195 3.64 32.67 -17.27
N CYS A 196 3.05 32.64 -18.46
CA CYS A 196 1.88 31.82 -18.76
C CYS A 196 2.20 30.31 -18.73
N SER A 197 3.36 29.88 -19.23
CA SER A 197 3.80 28.47 -19.20
C SER A 197 4.22 28.02 -17.80
N LEU A 198 4.82 28.90 -17.00
CA LEU A 198 5.17 28.73 -15.60
C LEU A 198 3.90 28.67 -14.77
N HIS A 199 2.96 29.59 -15.00
CA HIS A 199 1.65 29.55 -14.38
C HIS A 199 0.92 28.27 -14.75
N SER A 200 0.95 27.83 -16.02
CA SER A 200 0.36 26.57 -16.49
C SER A 200 1.02 25.31 -15.91
N ALA A 201 2.35 25.24 -15.82
CA ALA A 201 3.07 24.09 -15.27
C ALA A 201 3.00 24.03 -13.73
N VAL A 202 2.97 25.19 -13.08
CA VAL A 202 2.70 25.32 -11.65
C VAL A 202 1.22 25.05 -11.36
N LEU A 203 0.31 25.38 -12.29
CA LEU A 203 -1.11 24.98 -12.27
C LEU A 203 -1.25 23.46 -12.44
N ASP A 204 -0.48 22.83 -13.32
CA ASP A 204 -0.46 21.37 -13.49
C ASP A 204 0.06 20.65 -12.23
N PHE A 205 0.98 21.26 -11.46
CA PHE A 205 1.35 20.78 -10.12
C PHE A 205 0.38 21.23 -9.02
N ARG A 206 -0.49 22.22 -9.28
CA ARG A 206 -1.57 22.66 -8.39
C ARG A 206 -2.78 21.73 -8.47
N GLU A 207 -2.91 21.00 -9.57
CA GLU A 207 -3.91 19.96 -9.75
C GLU A 207 -3.51 18.74 -8.92
N ILE A 208 -4.07 18.68 -7.70
CA ILE A 208 -3.98 17.55 -6.79
C ILE A 208 -4.25 16.22 -7.52
N ASP A 209 -5.08 16.25 -8.57
CA ASP A 209 -5.41 15.13 -9.44
C ASP A 209 -4.18 14.45 -10.07
N VAL A 210 -3.23 15.23 -10.59
CA VAL A 210 -1.98 14.70 -11.20
C VAL A 210 -1.08 14.09 -10.12
N GLN A 211 -1.03 14.73 -8.96
CA GLN A 211 -0.25 14.23 -7.82
C GLN A 211 -0.85 12.93 -7.25
N LEU A 212 -2.17 12.85 -7.11
CA LEU A 212 -2.89 11.65 -6.71
C LEU A 212 -2.69 10.53 -7.73
N TYR A 213 -2.66 10.86 -9.02
CA TYR A 213 -2.36 9.90 -10.08
C TYR A 213 -0.94 9.34 -9.94
N ILE A 214 0.08 10.18 -9.71
CA ILE A 214 1.46 9.72 -9.46
C ILE A 214 1.53 8.86 -8.18
N MET A 215 0.92 9.34 -7.09
CA MET A 215 0.86 8.61 -5.83
C MET A 215 0.15 7.25 -5.96
N SER A 216 -0.78 7.10 -6.91
CA SER A 216 -1.49 5.83 -7.18
C SER A 216 -0.58 4.68 -7.63
N PHE A 217 0.63 4.98 -8.11
CA PHE A 217 1.64 3.98 -8.49
C PHE A 217 2.55 3.56 -7.32
N LEU A 218 2.52 4.29 -6.21
CA LEU A 218 3.37 4.05 -5.04
C LEU A 218 2.77 2.97 -4.13
N SER A 219 3.62 2.30 -3.36
CA SER A 219 3.17 1.42 -2.28
C SER A 219 2.76 2.24 -1.04
N PRO A 220 1.95 1.68 -0.12
CA PRO A 220 1.66 2.33 1.16
C PRO A 220 2.92 2.69 1.96
N GLN A 221 4.02 1.95 1.79
CA GLN A 221 5.29 2.23 2.46
C GLN A 221 5.99 3.45 1.85
N ASP A 222 6.04 3.53 0.51
CA ASP A 222 6.59 4.69 -0.21
C ASP A 222 5.80 5.97 0.11
N LEU A 223 4.48 5.84 0.25
CA LEU A 223 3.61 6.94 0.68
C LEU A 223 3.92 7.41 2.10
N CYS A 224 4.23 6.50 3.03
CA CYS A 224 4.68 6.90 4.37
C CYS A 224 6.02 7.64 4.32
N HIS A 225 6.96 7.22 3.47
CA HIS A 225 8.22 7.94 3.26
C HIS A 225 7.99 9.33 2.66
N LEU A 226 7.14 9.44 1.63
CA LEU A 226 6.74 10.71 1.02
C LEU A 226 6.08 11.64 2.04
N GLY A 227 5.14 11.13 2.84
CA GLY A 227 4.46 11.89 3.89
C GLY A 227 5.37 12.34 5.04
N SER A 228 6.58 11.77 5.15
CA SER A 228 7.58 12.14 6.15
C SER A 228 8.49 13.29 5.70
N THR A 229 8.40 13.72 4.43
CA THR A 229 9.26 14.77 3.87
C THR A 229 8.83 16.18 4.29
N ASN A 230 7.54 16.49 4.19
CA ASN A 230 6.99 17.82 4.45
C ASN A 230 5.51 17.71 4.89
N GLN A 231 5.02 18.72 5.63
CA GLN A 231 3.62 18.89 6.01
C GLN A 231 2.64 18.81 4.83
N TYR A 232 3.00 19.35 3.66
CA TYR A 232 2.15 19.25 2.47
C TYR A 232 1.93 17.78 2.05
N TRP A 233 3.01 17.03 1.85
CA TRP A 233 2.95 15.62 1.49
C TRP A 233 2.34 14.76 2.58
N SER A 234 2.55 15.12 3.85
CA SER A 234 1.89 14.47 4.98
C SER A 234 0.36 14.55 4.91
N LEU A 235 -0.18 15.67 4.38
CA LEU A 235 -1.60 15.86 4.14
C LEU A 235 -2.06 15.23 2.83
N ALA A 236 -1.32 15.42 1.74
CA ALA A 236 -1.66 14.92 0.41
C ALA A 236 -1.69 13.39 0.34
N VAL A 237 -0.77 12.71 1.03
CA VAL A 237 -0.76 11.24 1.13
C VAL A 237 -1.99 10.72 1.88
N ARG A 238 -2.61 11.53 2.74
CA ARG A 238 -3.82 11.15 3.50
C ARG A 238 -5.11 11.47 2.75
N ASP A 239 -5.01 11.83 1.47
CA ASP A 239 -6.18 12.21 0.68
C ASP A 239 -7.21 11.06 0.56
N PRO A 240 -8.50 11.30 0.83
CA PRO A 240 -9.54 10.29 0.76
C PRO A 240 -9.69 9.62 -0.61
N LEU A 241 -9.49 10.34 -1.73
CA LEU A 241 -9.60 9.79 -3.08
C LEU A 241 -8.51 8.75 -3.34
N LEU A 242 -7.28 9.06 -2.90
CA LEU A 242 -6.13 8.16 -3.03
C LEU A 242 -6.40 6.83 -2.30
N TRP A 243 -6.83 6.91 -1.03
CA TRP A 243 -7.10 5.70 -0.24
C TRP A 243 -8.34 4.94 -0.70
N ARG A 244 -9.36 5.64 -1.23
CA ARG A 244 -10.49 4.99 -1.91
C ARG A 244 -10.03 4.22 -3.15
N TYR A 245 -9.15 4.81 -3.96
CA TYR A 245 -8.57 4.14 -5.12
C TYR A 245 -7.81 2.88 -4.70
N PHE A 246 -6.92 2.96 -3.72
CA PHE A 246 -6.18 1.78 -3.22
C PHE A 246 -7.10 0.71 -2.66
N LEU A 247 -8.12 1.11 -1.90
CA LEU A 247 -9.12 0.18 -1.39
C LEU A 247 -9.80 -0.57 -2.54
N LEU A 248 -10.29 0.13 -3.57
CA LEU A 248 -10.97 -0.52 -4.69
C LEU A 248 -10.03 -1.35 -5.58
N ARG A 249 -8.78 -0.92 -5.74
CA ARG A 249 -7.76 -1.61 -6.53
C ARG A 249 -7.31 -2.91 -5.86
N ASP A 250 -7.04 -2.87 -4.55
CA ASP A 250 -6.38 -3.96 -3.84
C ASP A 250 -7.36 -4.98 -3.25
N LEU A 251 -8.58 -4.56 -2.95
CA LEU A 251 -9.60 -5.40 -2.32
C LEU A 251 -9.94 -6.68 -3.10
N PRO A 252 -9.99 -6.69 -4.44
CA PRO A 252 -10.13 -7.93 -5.22
C PRO A 252 -8.95 -8.91 -5.10
N SER A 253 -7.78 -8.44 -4.70
CA SER A 253 -6.55 -9.25 -4.58
C SER A 253 -6.37 -9.90 -3.20
N TRP A 254 -7.14 -9.47 -2.21
CA TRP A 254 -7.08 -10.04 -0.86
C TRP A 254 -7.59 -11.47 -0.85
N SER A 255 -6.85 -12.35 -0.18
CA SER A 255 -7.18 -13.77 -0.09
C SER A 255 -8.12 -14.12 1.06
N SER A 256 -8.48 -13.16 1.92
CA SER A 256 -9.40 -13.41 3.03
C SER A 256 -10.07 -12.14 3.54
N VAL A 257 -11.20 -12.30 4.22
CA VAL A 257 -11.89 -11.24 4.97
C VAL A 257 -12.66 -11.84 6.15
N ASP A 258 -12.56 -11.21 7.32
CA ASP A 258 -13.26 -11.64 8.53
C ASP A 258 -14.35 -10.65 8.95
N TRP A 259 -15.14 -11.05 9.94
CA TRP A 259 -16.23 -10.26 10.51
C TRP A 259 -15.80 -8.90 11.10
N LYS A 260 -14.52 -8.68 11.39
CA LYS A 260 -14.00 -7.39 11.88
C LYS A 260 -13.49 -6.52 10.75
N SER A 261 -13.01 -7.12 9.67
CA SER A 261 -12.26 -6.48 8.60
C SER A 261 -13.09 -6.20 7.35
N LEU A 262 -14.34 -6.69 7.28
CA LEU A 262 -15.25 -6.39 6.17
C LEU A 262 -15.56 -4.88 6.09
N PRO A 263 -15.26 -4.21 4.96
CA PRO A 263 -15.71 -2.84 4.71
C PRO A 263 -17.22 -2.77 4.52
N ASP A 264 -17.86 -1.64 4.84
CA ASP A 264 -19.30 -1.47 4.61
C ASP A 264 -19.66 -1.44 3.12
N VAL A 265 -20.83 -1.99 2.77
CA VAL A 265 -21.35 -2.02 1.38
C VAL A 265 -21.48 -0.62 0.77
N GLU A 266 -21.78 0.38 1.60
CA GLU A 266 -21.98 1.76 1.17
C GLU A 266 -20.73 2.40 0.56
N ILE A 267 -19.55 1.88 0.89
CA ILE A 267 -18.26 2.34 0.36
C ILE A 267 -18.16 2.11 -1.15
N PHE A 268 -18.80 1.05 -1.66
CA PHE A 268 -18.73 0.66 -3.08
C PHE A 268 -19.76 1.40 -3.94
N ASN A 269 -20.95 1.67 -3.38
CA ASN A 269 -22.10 2.14 -4.15
C ASN A 269 -22.25 3.68 -4.18
N LYS A 270 -21.59 4.42 -3.27
CA LYS A 270 -21.71 5.88 -3.21
C LYS A 270 -20.81 6.57 -4.24
N SER A 271 -21.41 7.38 -5.10
CA SER A 271 -20.66 8.27 -5.99
C SER A 271 -19.98 9.38 -5.19
N PHE A 272 -18.80 9.86 -5.63
CA PHE A 272 -18.06 10.89 -4.88
C PHE A 272 -18.83 12.21 -4.76
N SER A 273 -19.73 12.48 -5.72
CA SER A 273 -20.62 13.65 -5.78
C SER A 273 -21.73 13.67 -4.72
N GLU A 274 -22.05 12.55 -4.09
CA GLU A 274 -23.13 12.43 -3.10
C GLU A 274 -22.63 12.51 -1.64
N LEU A 275 -21.31 12.67 -1.43
CA LEU A 275 -20.71 12.85 -0.12
C LEU A 275 -20.97 14.28 0.39
N ASN A 276 -22.13 14.47 1.00
CA ASN A 276 -22.43 15.69 1.76
C ASN A 276 -21.36 15.86 2.88
N ASN A 277 -20.85 17.08 3.03
CA ASN A 277 -19.64 17.51 3.74
C ASN A 277 -19.42 17.09 5.21
N ASN A 278 -20.20 16.19 5.83
CA ASN A 278 -20.10 15.87 7.26
C ASN A 278 -19.74 14.42 7.63
N ALA A 279 -19.50 13.53 6.67
CA ALA A 279 -19.00 12.17 6.96
C ALA A 279 -18.14 11.62 5.82
N LEU A 280 -17.01 12.26 5.52
CA LEU A 280 -15.98 11.64 4.70
C LEU A 280 -15.46 10.41 5.46
N TYR A 281 -15.64 9.22 4.89
CA TYR A 281 -15.09 7.99 5.45
C TYR A 281 -13.57 8.10 5.52
N ASP A 282 -12.98 7.65 6.63
CA ASP A 282 -11.53 7.49 6.72
C ASP A 282 -11.11 6.20 5.98
N TYR A 283 -11.02 6.33 4.66
CA TYR A 283 -10.61 5.23 3.77
C TYR A 283 -9.24 4.66 4.14
N MET A 284 -8.33 5.48 4.69
CA MET A 284 -7.02 5.00 5.14
C MET A 284 -7.18 4.06 6.34
N THR A 285 -8.00 4.42 7.33
CA THR A 285 -8.27 3.56 8.49
C THR A 285 -9.00 2.29 8.08
N ILE A 286 -9.96 2.38 7.17
CA ILE A 286 -10.66 1.21 6.60
C ILE A 286 -9.66 0.30 5.88
N TYR A 287 -8.83 0.85 4.99
CA TYR A 287 -7.79 0.09 4.28
C TYR A 287 -6.86 -0.63 5.25
N LYS A 288 -6.36 0.07 6.28
CA LYS A 288 -5.49 -0.51 7.32
C LYS A 288 -6.16 -1.65 8.08
N LYS A 289 -7.44 -1.50 8.43
CA LYS A 289 -8.25 -2.50 9.14
C LYS A 289 -8.54 -3.72 8.26
N SER A 290 -8.75 -3.49 6.97
CA SER A 290 -9.17 -4.52 6.02
C SER A 290 -8.00 -5.29 5.38
N CYS A 291 -6.77 -4.75 5.38
CA CYS A 291 -5.63 -5.37 4.71
C CYS A 291 -5.15 -6.69 5.40
N PRO A 292 -5.05 -7.83 4.69
CA PRO A 292 -4.67 -9.14 5.25
C PRO A 292 -3.31 -9.22 5.97
N PRO A 293 -2.20 -8.59 5.51
CA PRO A 293 -0.89 -8.65 6.17
C PRO A 293 -0.89 -8.04 7.58
N ASN A 294 -1.73 -7.03 7.83
CA ASN A 294 -1.90 -6.44 9.16
C ASN A 294 -2.73 -7.33 10.10
N ARG A 295 -3.36 -8.39 9.56
CA ARG A 295 -4.02 -9.44 10.31
C ARG A 295 -3.03 -10.51 10.71
N HIS A 296 -1.82 -10.12 11.17
CA HIS A 296 -0.98 -11.04 11.93
C HIS A 296 -1.89 -11.69 12.96
N LEU A 297 -2.16 -12.96 12.70
CA LEU A 297 -3.10 -13.77 13.43
C LEU A 297 -2.76 -13.57 14.90
N LYS A 298 -3.72 -13.14 15.70
CA LYS A 298 -3.58 -13.01 17.16
C LYS A 298 -3.32 -14.36 17.86
N SER A 299 -2.76 -15.34 17.14
CA SER A 299 -2.11 -16.55 17.62
C SER A 299 -0.69 -16.25 18.17
N SER A 300 -0.03 -15.17 17.74
CA SER A 300 1.16 -14.65 18.46
C SER A 300 0.75 -13.88 19.72
N ARG A 301 0.01 -14.50 20.63
CA ARG A 301 0.16 -14.10 22.04
C ARG A 301 1.53 -14.59 22.46
N HIS A 302 2.39 -13.63 22.83
CA HIS A 302 3.64 -13.91 23.52
C HIS A 302 3.42 -14.94 24.63
N THR A 303 4.36 -15.88 24.74
CA THR A 303 4.51 -16.94 25.74
C THR A 303 4.65 -16.43 27.19
N TYR A 304 4.14 -15.23 27.50
CA TYR A 304 4.07 -14.64 28.82
C TYR A 304 2.61 -14.34 29.21
N GLY A 305 1.78 -15.39 29.16
CA GLY A 305 0.59 -15.50 30.00
C GLY A 305 1.00 -16.17 31.30
N ALA A 306 1.10 -15.41 32.38
CA ALA A 306 1.55 -15.84 33.69
C ALA A 306 0.81 -17.08 34.21
N VAL A 307 1.59 -18.11 34.51
CA VAL A 307 1.44 -19.13 35.58
C VAL A 307 0.03 -19.23 36.21
N THR A 308 -0.90 -19.91 35.55
CA THR A 308 -2.09 -20.48 36.21
C THR A 308 -2.34 -21.92 35.74
N SER A 309 -1.29 -22.71 35.56
CA SER A 309 -1.39 -23.99 34.83
C SER A 309 -0.83 -25.19 35.60
N PHE A 310 -1.09 -25.31 36.91
CA PHE A 310 -0.88 -26.57 37.63
C PHE A 310 -2.14 -27.45 37.68
N LEU A 311 -3.32 -26.91 37.36
CA LEU A 311 -4.60 -27.65 37.35
C LEU A 311 -5.27 -27.76 35.97
N GLN A 312 -4.77 -27.06 34.94
CA GLN A 312 -5.30 -27.16 33.56
C GLN A 312 -4.98 -28.50 32.88
N SER A 313 -4.01 -29.27 33.37
CA SER A 313 -3.70 -30.63 32.88
C SER A 313 -4.84 -31.63 33.07
N LEU A 314 -5.87 -31.30 33.86
CA LEU A 314 -7.00 -32.19 34.15
C LEU A 314 -8.20 -31.96 33.21
N VAL A 315 -8.14 -30.95 32.34
CA VAL A 315 -9.13 -30.76 31.27
C VAL A 315 -8.53 -31.37 30.01
N THR A 316 -8.86 -32.63 29.73
CA THR A 316 -8.69 -33.18 28.38
C THR A 316 -9.51 -32.32 27.41
N GLN A 317 -8.86 -31.38 26.72
CA GLN A 317 -9.49 -30.67 25.61
C GLN A 317 -9.94 -31.71 24.60
N ALA A 318 -11.25 -31.78 24.37
CA ALA A 318 -11.81 -32.62 23.34
C ALA A 318 -11.33 -32.13 21.97
N GLU A 319 -11.04 -33.07 21.07
CA GLU A 319 -10.69 -32.79 19.68
C GLU A 319 -11.79 -31.93 19.03
N PRO A 320 -11.48 -30.73 18.51
CA PRO A 320 -12.47 -29.87 17.85
C PRO A 320 -13.12 -30.54 16.66
N ARG A 321 -14.43 -30.39 16.52
CA ARG A 321 -15.23 -31.03 15.46
C ARG A 321 -15.92 -29.99 14.59
N PHE A 322 -15.77 -30.13 13.27
CA PHE A 322 -16.33 -29.20 12.30
C PHE A 322 -17.27 -29.90 11.31
N ALA A 323 -18.43 -29.28 11.04
CA ALA A 323 -19.32 -29.73 9.97
C ALA A 323 -18.91 -29.07 8.65
N LEU A 324 -18.59 -29.87 7.63
CA LEU A 324 -18.22 -29.40 6.29
C LEU A 324 -19.39 -29.62 5.32
N PHE A 325 -19.92 -28.55 4.74
CA PHE A 325 -21.05 -28.59 3.81
C PHE A 325 -20.97 -27.45 2.79
N GLY A 326 -21.78 -27.50 1.74
CA GLY A 326 -21.92 -26.39 0.77
C GLY A 326 -21.80 -26.82 -0.69
N PRO A 327 -22.22 -25.94 -1.63
CA PRO A 327 -22.30 -26.23 -3.06
C PRO A 327 -20.93 -26.56 -3.68
N GLY A 328 -19.85 -25.96 -3.19
CA GLY A 328 -18.50 -26.20 -3.72
C GLY A 328 -17.98 -27.63 -3.53
N LEU A 329 -18.61 -28.43 -2.66
CA LEU A 329 -18.29 -29.86 -2.53
C LEU A 329 -18.78 -30.69 -3.72
N GLU A 330 -19.80 -30.21 -4.44
CA GLU A 330 -20.48 -30.94 -5.49
C GLU A 330 -20.25 -30.31 -6.87
N GLU A 331 -20.19 -28.97 -6.94
CA GLU A 331 -20.15 -28.20 -8.19
C GLU A 331 -18.76 -28.04 -8.83
N LEU A 332 -17.69 -28.09 -8.03
CA LEU A 332 -16.32 -27.95 -8.53
C LEU A 332 -15.91 -29.18 -9.33
N ASP A 333 -15.15 -28.95 -10.39
CA ASP A 333 -14.60 -30.02 -11.24
C ASP A 333 -13.62 -30.87 -10.42
N GLU A 334 -12.73 -30.19 -9.70
CA GLU A 334 -11.83 -30.80 -8.74
C GLU A 334 -12.47 -30.94 -7.34
N SER A 335 -12.38 -32.14 -6.77
CA SER A 335 -13.02 -32.43 -5.48
C SER A 335 -12.09 -32.08 -4.32
N LEU A 336 -12.43 -31.02 -3.58
CA LEU A 336 -11.70 -30.58 -2.38
C LEU A 336 -11.46 -31.74 -1.40
N VAL A 337 -12.50 -32.50 -1.06
CA VAL A 337 -12.41 -33.61 -0.09
C VAL A 337 -11.49 -34.71 -0.61
N ARG A 338 -11.57 -35.06 -1.91
CA ARG A 338 -10.66 -36.04 -2.50
C ARG A 338 -9.21 -35.58 -2.41
N ARG A 339 -8.95 -34.28 -2.64
CA ARG A 339 -7.60 -33.70 -2.54
C ARG A 339 -7.09 -33.67 -1.11
N MET A 340 -7.93 -33.32 -0.13
CA MET A 340 -7.60 -33.43 1.30
C MET A 340 -7.18 -34.85 1.71
N MET A 341 -7.85 -35.89 1.19
CA MET A 341 -7.51 -37.28 1.49
C MET A 341 -6.27 -37.81 0.75
N THR A 342 -5.86 -37.18 -0.35
CA THR A 342 -4.77 -37.66 -1.22
C THR A 342 -3.48 -36.88 -1.08
N CYS A 343 -3.48 -35.78 -0.31
CA CYS A 343 -2.31 -34.92 -0.07
C CYS A 343 -1.92 -34.93 1.42
N PRO A 344 -1.37 -36.05 1.94
CA PRO A 344 -1.03 -36.19 3.35
C PRO A 344 0.08 -35.24 3.81
N ASP A 345 0.90 -34.73 2.88
CA ASP A 345 1.98 -33.78 3.17
C ASP A 345 1.47 -32.41 3.62
N ILE A 346 0.22 -32.07 3.26
CA ILE A 346 -0.41 -30.78 3.58
C ILE A 346 -1.35 -30.93 4.80
N LEU A 347 -2.11 -32.03 4.86
CA LEU A 347 -3.05 -32.35 5.92
C LEU A 347 -2.98 -33.84 6.27
N PRO A 348 -2.09 -34.25 7.19
CA PRO A 348 -1.95 -35.65 7.57
C PRO A 348 -3.21 -36.14 8.29
N VAL A 349 -3.64 -37.36 7.93
CA VAL A 349 -4.81 -38.01 8.53
C VAL A 349 -4.37 -38.66 9.85
N ALA A 350 -4.96 -38.22 10.97
CA ALA A 350 -4.57 -38.64 12.32
C ALA A 350 -5.08 -40.05 12.72
N GLY A 351 -5.93 -40.68 11.88
CA GLY A 351 -6.41 -42.05 12.07
C GLY A 351 -7.89 -42.22 11.67
N LEU A 352 -8.39 -43.47 11.70
CA LEU A 352 -9.81 -43.79 11.52
C LEU A 352 -10.57 -43.54 12.83
N PRO A 353 -11.60 -42.67 12.87
CA PRO A 353 -12.23 -42.31 14.12
C PRO A 353 -13.19 -43.41 14.62
N GLN A 354 -13.24 -43.60 15.94
CA GLN A 354 -14.22 -44.46 16.61
C GLN A 354 -15.64 -44.00 16.25
N ARG A 355 -16.54 -44.94 15.92
CA ARG A 355 -17.95 -44.65 15.59
C ARG A 355 -18.63 -43.91 16.76
N GLN A 356 -18.97 -42.65 16.57
CA GLN A 356 -19.56 -41.82 17.63
C GLN A 356 -20.94 -41.23 17.27
N ILE A 357 -21.30 -41.14 15.98
CA ILE A 357 -22.61 -40.63 15.55
C ILE A 357 -23.34 -41.70 14.74
N HIS A 358 -24.51 -42.15 15.23
CA HIS A 358 -25.34 -43.14 14.56
C HIS A 358 -25.93 -42.57 13.25
N GLY A 359 -25.51 -43.14 12.11
CA GLY A 359 -26.12 -42.92 10.79
C GLY A 359 -25.33 -42.06 9.80
N ILE A 360 -24.30 -41.31 10.24
CA ILE A 360 -23.57 -40.33 9.40
C ILE A 360 -22.09 -40.72 9.21
N GLY A 361 -21.55 -41.56 10.10
CA GLY A 361 -20.13 -41.91 10.14
C GLY A 361 -19.38 -41.12 11.22
N SER A 362 -18.09 -41.40 11.39
CA SER A 362 -17.26 -40.80 12.45
C SER A 362 -16.49 -39.54 12.02
N GLY A 363 -16.55 -39.18 10.73
CA GLY A 363 -15.77 -38.08 10.16
C GLY A 363 -14.36 -38.51 9.74
N VAL A 364 -13.52 -37.54 9.43
CA VAL A 364 -12.08 -37.73 9.18
C VAL A 364 -11.31 -36.82 10.11
N SER A 365 -10.41 -37.40 10.92
CA SER A 365 -9.50 -36.64 11.77
C SER A 365 -8.23 -36.27 11.00
N PHE A 366 -7.90 -34.99 11.05
CA PHE A 366 -6.69 -34.42 10.46
C PHE A 366 -5.80 -33.85 11.57
N GLN A 367 -4.52 -33.73 11.29
CA GLN A 367 -3.55 -33.11 12.19
C GLN A 367 -3.01 -31.82 11.56
N PHE A 368 -3.06 -30.72 12.33
CA PHE A 368 -2.52 -29.41 11.99
C PHE A 368 -1.21 -29.16 12.76
N ASN A 369 -0.18 -28.67 12.06
CA ASN A 369 1.14 -28.35 12.62
C ASN A 369 1.75 -29.45 13.51
N ASN A 370 1.46 -30.73 13.24
CA ASN A 370 1.95 -31.90 13.99
C ASN A 370 1.61 -31.94 15.50
N HIS A 371 0.71 -31.09 15.98
CA HIS A 371 0.40 -30.97 17.41
C HIS A 371 -1.10 -30.95 17.72
N GLN A 372 -1.94 -30.48 16.81
CA GLN A 372 -3.38 -30.31 17.05
C GLN A 372 -4.19 -31.21 16.11
N ASN A 373 -4.98 -32.11 16.68
CA ASN A 373 -5.92 -32.93 15.93
C ASN A 373 -7.27 -32.23 15.87
N PHE A 374 -7.98 -32.40 14.77
CA PHE A 374 -9.35 -31.93 14.59
C PHE A 374 -10.11 -32.84 13.63
N ASN A 375 -11.43 -32.94 13.82
CA ASN A 375 -12.28 -33.86 13.06
C ASN A 375 -13.25 -33.11 12.15
N ILE A 376 -13.32 -33.50 10.88
CA ILE A 376 -14.28 -32.94 9.90
C ILE A 376 -15.35 -33.97 9.57
N LEU A 377 -16.62 -33.58 9.77
CA LEU A 377 -17.82 -34.30 9.36
C LEU A 377 -18.32 -33.73 8.03
N THR A 378 -18.04 -34.42 6.93
CA THR A 378 -18.49 -33.98 5.59
C THR A 378 -19.93 -34.39 5.34
N LEU A 379 -20.78 -33.42 5.03
CA LEU A 379 -22.20 -33.59 4.76
C LEU A 379 -22.44 -33.45 3.25
N TYR A 380 -22.81 -34.55 2.61
CA TYR A 380 -23.20 -34.57 1.20
C TYR A 380 -24.72 -34.60 1.06
N SER A 381 -25.25 -33.86 0.08
CA SER A 381 -26.66 -33.88 -0.28
C SER A 381 -26.98 -35.07 -1.21
N THR A 382 -26.08 -35.37 -2.13
CA THR A 382 -26.31 -36.34 -3.21
C THR A 382 -25.20 -37.39 -3.32
N THR A 383 -25.53 -38.54 -3.92
CA THR A 383 -24.58 -39.63 -4.11
C THR A 383 -23.49 -39.27 -5.11
N SER A 384 -22.32 -39.92 -5.05
CA SER A 384 -21.18 -39.62 -5.95
C SER A 384 -21.51 -39.79 -7.44
N VAL A 385 -22.47 -40.68 -7.77
CA VAL A 385 -22.94 -40.93 -9.14
C VAL A 385 -23.87 -39.81 -9.61
N GLU A 386 -24.81 -39.38 -8.77
CA GLU A 386 -25.70 -38.24 -9.05
C GLU A 386 -24.89 -36.95 -9.29
N ARG A 387 -23.84 -36.72 -8.49
CA ARG A 387 -22.92 -35.57 -8.65
C ARG A 387 -22.21 -35.56 -10.00
N LYS A 388 -21.64 -36.70 -10.44
CA LYS A 388 -20.96 -36.79 -11.75
C LYS A 388 -21.91 -36.53 -12.91
N ARG A 389 -23.16 -36.98 -12.79
CA ARG A 389 -24.20 -36.75 -13.81
C ARG A 389 -24.62 -35.29 -13.88
N ALA A 390 -24.93 -34.66 -12.75
CA ALA A 390 -25.30 -33.25 -12.68
C ALA A 390 -24.21 -32.30 -13.20
N ARG A 391 -22.93 -32.66 -13.01
CA ARG A 391 -21.77 -31.93 -13.59
C ARG A 391 -21.75 -31.97 -15.12
N THR A 392 -22.04 -33.13 -15.69
CA THR A 392 -22.03 -33.33 -17.15
C THR A 392 -23.22 -32.62 -17.81
N GLU A 393 -24.36 -32.59 -17.12
CA GLU A 393 -25.63 -32.07 -17.65
C GLU A 393 -25.88 -30.59 -17.27
N GLN A 394 -25.01 -29.95 -16.46
CA GLN A 394 -25.17 -28.58 -15.91
C GLN A 394 -26.55 -28.32 -15.25
N THR A 395 -27.17 -29.37 -14.70
CA THR A 395 -28.48 -29.29 -14.05
C THR A 395 -28.33 -28.99 -12.56
N VAL A 396 -29.18 -28.13 -12.01
CA VAL A 396 -29.24 -27.84 -10.56
C VAL A 396 -29.73 -29.08 -9.83
N THR A 397 -28.84 -29.69 -9.03
CA THR A 397 -29.20 -30.79 -8.12
C THR A 397 -30.00 -30.25 -6.95
N VAL A 398 -31.23 -30.76 -6.74
CA VAL A 398 -32.04 -30.41 -5.57
C VAL A 398 -31.32 -30.86 -4.30
N ASN A 399 -31.13 -29.94 -3.35
CA ASN A 399 -30.42 -30.23 -2.10
C ASN A 399 -31.31 -31.07 -1.17
N LYS A 400 -30.95 -32.33 -0.90
CA LYS A 400 -31.73 -33.27 -0.08
C LYS A 400 -31.53 -33.07 1.43
N MET A 401 -30.61 -32.19 1.84
CA MET A 401 -30.33 -31.91 3.27
C MET A 401 -31.29 -30.89 3.87
N PHE A 402 -31.93 -30.07 3.04
CA PHE A 402 -32.81 -29.00 3.45
C PHE A 402 -34.22 -29.24 2.89
N TYR A 403 -35.23 -28.91 3.67
CA TYR A 403 -36.61 -28.83 3.20
C TYR A 403 -37.15 -27.44 3.52
N GLN A 404 -37.88 -26.86 2.58
CA GLN A 404 -38.48 -25.54 2.73
C GLN A 404 -39.69 -25.63 3.68
N GLU A 405 -39.70 -24.77 4.70
CA GLU A 405 -40.89 -24.60 5.54
C GLU A 405 -41.80 -23.55 4.89
N ASN A 406 -43.00 -23.96 4.49
CA ASN A 406 -43.99 -23.04 3.95
C ASN A 406 -44.62 -22.24 5.12
N SER A 407 -44.13 -21.02 5.35
CA SER A 407 -44.82 -20.09 6.25
C SER A 407 -46.11 -19.60 5.59
N ILE A 408 -47.25 -20.10 6.08
CA ILE A 408 -48.58 -19.62 5.71
C ILE A 408 -48.79 -18.26 6.38
N GLY A 409 -48.40 -17.16 5.73
CA GLY A 409 -48.79 -15.82 6.19
C GLY A 409 -47.89 -14.67 5.72
N GLY A 410 -48.39 -13.89 4.75
CA GLY A 410 -48.19 -12.44 4.66
C GLY A 410 -46.83 -11.90 4.16
N ASN A 411 -46.81 -11.46 2.89
CA ASN A 411 -45.96 -10.41 2.29
C ASN A 411 -44.62 -10.08 2.98
N GLN A 412 -43.62 -10.93 2.76
CA GLN A 412 -42.20 -10.67 2.45
C GLN A 412 -41.50 -12.02 2.63
N GLN A 413 -41.40 -12.79 1.53
CA GLN A 413 -40.95 -14.19 1.55
C GLN A 413 -39.45 -14.30 1.85
N ALA A 414 -39.07 -14.35 3.12
CA ALA A 414 -37.81 -14.97 3.51
C ALA A 414 -38.00 -16.49 3.42
N VAL A 415 -37.25 -17.14 2.52
CA VAL A 415 -37.30 -18.60 2.38
C VAL A 415 -36.68 -19.22 3.64
N HIS A 416 -37.49 -19.90 4.44
CA HIS A 416 -37.03 -20.60 5.64
C HIS A 416 -36.73 -22.06 5.30
N TYR A 417 -35.50 -22.50 5.56
CA TYR A 417 -35.09 -23.88 5.39
C TYR A 417 -34.90 -24.56 6.75
N SER A 418 -35.34 -25.82 6.82
CA SER A 418 -35.08 -26.68 7.96
C SER A 418 -34.21 -27.87 7.55
N VAL A 419 -33.39 -28.33 8.49
CA VAL A 419 -32.39 -29.37 8.29
C VAL A 419 -32.94 -30.76 8.64
N ILE A 420 -32.56 -31.79 7.90
CA ILE A 420 -32.94 -33.19 8.21
C ILE A 420 -32.45 -33.65 9.60
N ALA A 421 -33.21 -34.55 10.24
CA ALA A 421 -32.96 -34.99 11.62
C ALA A 421 -31.55 -35.56 11.87
N GLN A 422 -30.94 -36.21 10.87
CA GLN A 422 -29.57 -36.70 10.97
C GLN A 422 -28.57 -35.54 11.10
N VAL A 423 -28.70 -34.52 10.26
CA VAL A 423 -27.79 -33.37 10.25
C VAL A 423 -28.03 -32.49 11.49
N LYS A 424 -29.25 -32.42 12.03
CA LYS A 424 -29.51 -31.76 13.33
C LYS A 424 -28.62 -32.33 14.44
N LYS A 425 -28.47 -33.65 14.52
CA LYS A 425 -27.55 -34.31 15.49
C LYS A 425 -26.08 -33.95 15.27
N VAL A 426 -25.68 -33.64 14.04
CA VAL A 426 -24.33 -33.15 13.75
C VAL A 426 -24.19 -31.72 14.25
N CYS A 427 -25.17 -30.87 13.96
CA CYS A 427 -25.21 -29.50 14.46
C CYS A 427 -25.19 -29.44 16.00
N GLU A 428 -25.67 -30.45 16.72
CA GLU A 428 -25.61 -30.53 18.19
C GLU A 428 -24.20 -30.77 18.75
N VAL A 429 -23.31 -31.43 18.00
CA VAL A 429 -22.03 -31.93 18.51
C VAL A 429 -20.79 -31.24 17.93
N VAL A 430 -20.97 -30.33 16.96
CA VAL A 430 -19.86 -29.62 16.31
C VAL A 430 -19.55 -28.29 16.99
N ASP A 431 -18.26 -27.99 17.07
CA ASP A 431 -17.69 -26.77 17.66
C ASP A 431 -17.68 -25.60 16.67
N GLY A 432 -17.78 -25.89 15.36
CA GLY A 432 -17.84 -24.88 14.31
C GLY A 432 -18.30 -25.44 12.97
N PHE A 433 -18.42 -24.55 11.99
CA PHE A 433 -18.95 -24.87 10.66
C PHE A 433 -17.97 -24.45 9.58
N ILE A 434 -17.83 -25.27 8.54
CA ILE A 434 -17.06 -24.96 7.34
C ILE A 434 -18.01 -25.01 6.15
N TYR A 435 -18.30 -23.86 5.57
CA TYR A 435 -19.12 -23.71 4.37
C TYR A 435 -18.23 -23.61 3.14
N VAL A 436 -18.40 -24.51 2.17
CA VAL A 436 -17.64 -24.50 0.91
C VAL A 436 -18.47 -23.85 -0.17
N ALA A 437 -18.14 -22.60 -0.49
CA ALA A 437 -18.77 -21.83 -1.54
C ALA A 437 -18.06 -22.05 -2.88
N ASN A 438 -18.82 -22.07 -3.96
CA ASN A 438 -18.26 -22.02 -5.31
C ASN A 438 -17.93 -20.56 -5.68
N ALA A 439 -16.65 -20.30 -5.88
CA ALA A 439 -16.12 -18.98 -6.20
C ALA A 439 -15.88 -18.76 -7.70
N GLU A 440 -16.23 -19.72 -8.57
CA GLU A 440 -15.99 -19.60 -10.00
C GLU A 440 -16.97 -18.60 -10.63
N ALA A 441 -16.43 -17.54 -11.26
CA ALA A 441 -17.22 -16.40 -11.73
C ALA A 441 -18.15 -16.72 -12.92
N HIS A 442 -17.92 -17.85 -13.61
CA HIS A 442 -18.73 -18.28 -14.76
C HIS A 442 -20.00 -19.04 -14.34
N LYS A 443 -20.12 -19.42 -13.06
CA LYS A 443 -21.31 -20.10 -12.52
C LYS A 443 -22.34 -19.08 -12.04
N LYS A 444 -23.62 -19.42 -12.19
CA LYS A 444 -24.72 -18.67 -11.60
C LYS A 444 -24.93 -19.15 -10.17
N HIS A 445 -25.08 -18.21 -9.24
CA HIS A 445 -25.21 -18.48 -7.81
C HIS A 445 -26.51 -17.88 -7.29
N ASP A 446 -27.26 -18.64 -6.49
CA ASP A 446 -28.40 -18.12 -5.73
C ASP A 446 -27.95 -17.85 -4.29
N ARG A 447 -27.40 -16.66 -4.09
CA ARG A 447 -26.74 -16.28 -2.84
C ARG A 447 -27.75 -16.10 -1.68
N GLN A 448 -29.02 -15.83 -1.99
CA GLN A 448 -30.07 -15.73 -0.98
C GLN A 448 -30.40 -17.12 -0.42
N ASP A 449 -30.57 -18.10 -1.30
CA ASP A 449 -30.76 -19.49 -0.89
C ASP A 449 -29.52 -20.04 -0.15
N GLU A 450 -28.31 -19.76 -0.64
CA GLU A 450 -27.07 -20.14 0.05
C GLU A 450 -26.99 -19.59 1.48
N PHE A 451 -27.34 -18.31 1.68
CA PHE A 451 -27.39 -17.70 3.01
C PHE A 451 -28.44 -18.35 3.90
N ALA A 452 -29.63 -18.64 3.37
CA ALA A 452 -30.69 -19.32 4.12
C ALA A 452 -30.28 -20.75 4.53
N HIS A 453 -29.55 -21.47 3.67
CA HIS A 453 -28.97 -22.77 4.02
C HIS A 453 -27.91 -22.66 5.13
N ILE A 454 -27.08 -21.61 5.11
CA ILE A 454 -26.11 -21.35 6.18
C ILE A 454 -26.87 -21.11 7.50
N LEU A 455 -27.87 -20.22 7.50
CA LEU A 455 -28.70 -19.92 8.68
C LEU A 455 -29.36 -21.17 9.28
N ALA A 456 -29.89 -22.06 8.43
CA ALA A 456 -30.52 -23.31 8.87
C ALA A 456 -29.53 -24.25 9.59
N MET A 457 -28.27 -24.28 9.16
CA MET A 457 -27.23 -25.12 9.77
C MET A 457 -26.72 -24.56 11.10
N ILE A 458 -26.66 -23.23 11.21
CA ILE A 458 -26.11 -22.53 12.38
C ILE A 458 -27.20 -22.11 13.39
N ASP A 459 -28.40 -22.65 13.25
CA ASP A 459 -29.53 -22.34 14.12
C ASP A 459 -29.10 -22.46 15.60
N PRO A 460 -29.25 -21.39 16.41
CA PRO A 460 -28.83 -21.37 17.81
C PRO A 460 -29.60 -22.37 18.68
N THR A 461 -30.74 -22.89 18.23
CA THR A 461 -31.47 -23.96 18.93
C THR A 461 -30.78 -25.32 18.84
N LEU A 462 -29.94 -25.52 17.82
CA LEU A 462 -29.28 -26.79 17.56
C LEU A 462 -27.97 -26.98 18.33
N GLY A 463 -27.45 -25.97 19.04
CA GLY A 463 -26.20 -26.14 19.78
C GLY A 463 -25.72 -24.86 20.46
N PRO A 464 -24.48 -24.86 20.99
CA PRO A 464 -23.94 -23.69 21.68
C PRO A 464 -23.92 -22.45 20.78
N PRO A 465 -24.22 -21.25 21.32
CA PRO A 465 -24.14 -20.02 20.55
C PRO A 465 -22.68 -19.66 20.22
N ASN A 466 -22.50 -18.72 19.28
CA ASN A 466 -21.20 -18.17 18.86
C ASN A 466 -20.19 -19.22 18.40
N ARG A 467 -20.61 -20.16 17.57
CA ARG A 467 -19.69 -21.12 16.94
C ARG A 467 -19.13 -20.49 15.66
N PRO A 468 -17.80 -20.56 15.44
CA PRO A 468 -17.21 -19.89 14.29
C PRO A 468 -17.64 -20.55 12.97
N VAL A 469 -17.79 -19.74 11.93
CA VAL A 469 -18.11 -20.18 10.57
C VAL A 469 -16.98 -19.79 9.63
N LEU A 470 -16.30 -20.80 9.08
CA LEU A 470 -15.30 -20.62 8.03
C LEU A 470 -15.98 -20.80 6.67
N ILE A 471 -15.91 -19.80 5.82
CA ILE A 471 -16.38 -19.85 4.43
C ILE A 471 -15.17 -20.05 3.53
N LEU A 472 -15.06 -21.21 2.89
CA LEU A 472 -14.05 -21.47 1.88
C LEU A 472 -14.59 -21.04 0.50
N SER A 473 -14.06 -19.93 -0.01
CA SER A 473 -14.29 -19.41 -1.36
C SER A 473 -13.44 -20.22 -2.35
N CYS A 474 -13.98 -21.35 -2.81
CA CYS A 474 -13.22 -22.37 -3.55
C CYS A 474 -13.34 -22.25 -5.06
N THR A 475 -12.23 -22.46 -5.75
CA THR A 475 -12.14 -22.68 -7.21
C THR A 475 -11.53 -24.05 -7.49
N SER A 476 -11.80 -24.63 -8.66
CA SER A 476 -11.25 -25.96 -9.01
C SER A 476 -9.73 -25.92 -9.17
N GLU A 477 -9.22 -24.98 -9.97
CA GLU A 477 -7.80 -24.88 -10.36
C GLU A 477 -7.27 -23.44 -10.29
N VAL A 478 -5.94 -23.32 -10.32
CA VAL A 478 -5.25 -22.02 -10.42
C VAL A 478 -5.47 -21.42 -11.80
N GLY A 479 -6.03 -20.21 -11.87
CA GLY A 479 -6.24 -19.48 -13.13
C GLY A 479 -7.71 -19.34 -13.56
N ILE A 480 -8.63 -20.03 -12.89
CA ILE A 480 -10.06 -19.79 -13.10
C ILE A 480 -10.43 -18.40 -12.57
N LYS A 481 -11.17 -17.63 -13.36
CA LYS A 481 -11.68 -16.32 -12.92
C LYS A 481 -12.55 -16.50 -11.68
N ARG A 482 -12.10 -15.94 -10.56
CA ARG A 482 -12.76 -16.05 -9.27
C ARG A 482 -13.63 -14.84 -8.93
N ILE A 483 -14.58 -15.05 -8.04
CA ILE A 483 -15.26 -14.00 -7.28
C ILE A 483 -14.36 -13.68 -6.06
N PRO A 484 -13.91 -12.43 -5.88
CA PRO A 484 -13.15 -12.02 -4.70
C PRO A 484 -13.88 -12.29 -3.38
N CYS A 485 -13.14 -12.67 -2.33
CA CYS A 485 -13.70 -13.02 -1.03
C CYS A 485 -14.59 -11.93 -0.41
N VAL A 486 -14.24 -10.65 -0.61
CA VAL A 486 -14.99 -9.51 -0.07
C VAL A 486 -16.35 -9.38 -0.75
N TYR A 487 -16.42 -9.55 -2.07
CA TYR A 487 -17.69 -9.54 -2.78
C TYR A 487 -18.53 -10.75 -2.43
N MET A 488 -17.91 -11.91 -2.23
CA MET A 488 -18.61 -13.10 -1.74
C MET A 488 -19.23 -12.86 -0.35
N ALA A 489 -18.49 -12.24 0.57
CA ALA A 489 -19.01 -11.91 1.90
C ALA A 489 -20.24 -10.99 1.84
N HIS A 490 -20.22 -9.99 0.96
CA HIS A 490 -21.37 -9.10 0.74
C HIS A 490 -22.54 -9.79 0.05
N GLN A 491 -22.28 -10.61 -0.96
CA GLN A 491 -23.31 -11.36 -1.67
C GLN A 491 -24.03 -12.35 -0.76
N LEU A 492 -23.30 -12.99 0.16
CA LEU A 492 -23.85 -13.88 1.18
C LEU A 492 -24.35 -13.13 2.42
N GLN A 493 -24.33 -11.80 2.45
CA GLN A 493 -24.81 -10.96 3.56
C GLN A 493 -24.25 -11.39 4.94
N LEU A 494 -22.97 -11.80 4.99
CA LEU A 494 -22.38 -12.37 6.19
C LEU A 494 -22.32 -11.38 7.37
N ASN A 495 -22.41 -10.07 7.10
CA ASN A 495 -22.55 -9.03 8.11
C ASN A 495 -23.79 -9.18 9.01
N LEU A 496 -24.79 -9.96 8.60
CA LEU A 496 -25.98 -10.27 9.39
C LEU A 496 -25.77 -11.42 10.38
N LEU A 497 -24.67 -12.17 10.27
CA LEU A 497 -24.35 -13.26 11.20
C LEU A 497 -23.87 -12.70 12.54
N SER A 498 -24.42 -13.23 13.63
CA SER A 498 -24.06 -12.83 15.00
C SER A 498 -22.78 -13.47 15.52
N GLN A 499 -22.34 -14.56 14.90
CA GLN A 499 -21.17 -15.34 15.32
C GLN A 499 -19.92 -15.02 14.50
N PRO A 500 -18.71 -15.32 15.00
CA PRO A 500 -17.46 -15.09 14.28
C PRO A 500 -17.45 -15.80 12.93
N TRP A 501 -17.06 -15.10 11.86
CA TRP A 501 -16.92 -15.70 10.55
C TRP A 501 -15.70 -15.17 9.79
N MET A 502 -15.20 -15.97 8.85
CA MET A 502 -14.16 -15.58 7.92
C MET A 502 -14.40 -16.21 6.56
N VAL A 503 -14.24 -15.43 5.49
CA VAL A 503 -14.12 -15.92 4.12
C VAL A 503 -12.65 -16.07 3.78
N GLN A 504 -12.25 -17.27 3.36
CA GLN A 504 -10.90 -17.60 2.93
C GLN A 504 -10.94 -18.13 1.51
N ASP A 505 -10.14 -17.52 0.65
CA ASP A 505 -9.91 -17.99 -0.69
C ASP A 505 -9.17 -19.33 -0.69
N SER A 506 -9.67 -20.29 -1.45
CA SER A 506 -9.10 -21.62 -1.56
C SER A 506 -9.12 -22.16 -3.00
N VAL A 507 -8.19 -23.06 -3.30
CA VAL A 507 -8.12 -23.77 -4.59
C VAL A 507 -8.14 -25.27 -4.30
N ALA A 508 -9.12 -25.98 -4.85
CA ALA A 508 -9.32 -27.39 -4.57
C ALA A 508 -8.12 -28.26 -5.01
N ALA A 509 -7.57 -27.99 -6.20
CA ALA A 509 -6.45 -28.75 -6.75
C ALA A 509 -5.18 -28.69 -5.87
N THR A 510 -4.83 -27.54 -5.31
CA THR A 510 -3.59 -27.33 -4.56
C THR A 510 -3.78 -27.29 -3.04
N LEU A 511 -5.02 -27.20 -2.56
CA LEU A 511 -5.37 -26.90 -1.17
C LEU A 511 -4.79 -25.57 -0.67
N SER A 512 -4.36 -24.69 -1.57
CA SER A 512 -3.81 -23.38 -1.18
C SER A 512 -4.88 -22.57 -0.46
N GLY A 513 -4.52 -21.95 0.67
CA GLY A 513 -5.44 -21.15 1.50
C GLY A 513 -6.28 -21.96 2.48
N LEU A 514 -6.41 -23.29 2.32
CA LEU A 514 -7.15 -24.14 3.27
C LEU A 514 -6.53 -24.08 4.67
N LEU A 515 -5.21 -24.22 4.77
CA LEU A 515 -4.49 -24.21 6.05
C LEU A 515 -4.70 -22.89 6.81
N ASN A 516 -4.66 -21.74 6.12
CA ASN A 516 -4.92 -20.43 6.74
C ASN A 516 -6.34 -20.36 7.31
N GLY A 517 -7.31 -20.94 6.60
CA GLY A 517 -8.70 -21.04 7.08
C GLY A 517 -8.83 -21.92 8.32
N ILE A 518 -8.16 -23.08 8.31
CA ILE A 518 -8.14 -24.02 9.44
C ILE A 518 -7.45 -23.41 10.66
N GLU A 519 -6.33 -22.72 10.47
CA GLU A 519 -5.60 -22.02 11.53
C GLU A 519 -6.51 -20.99 12.25
N TRP A 520 -7.28 -20.22 11.47
CA TRP A 520 -8.22 -19.24 12.01
C TRP A 520 -9.35 -19.88 12.82
N ILE A 521 -10.02 -20.91 12.28
CA ILE A 521 -11.18 -21.52 12.97
C ILE A 521 -10.75 -22.24 14.26
N LEU A 522 -9.58 -22.88 14.27
CA LEU A 522 -9.01 -23.47 15.48
C LEU A 522 -8.72 -22.40 16.54
N GLY A 523 -8.12 -21.28 16.15
CA GLY A 523 -7.84 -20.16 17.06
C GLY A 523 -9.09 -19.54 17.69
N GLU A 524 -10.21 -19.46 16.96
CA GLU A 524 -11.48 -18.97 17.49
C GLU A 524 -12.12 -19.96 18.49
N VAL A 525 -12.01 -21.27 18.25
CA VAL A 525 -12.49 -22.30 19.20
C VAL A 525 -11.66 -22.30 20.48
N GLU A 526 -10.34 -22.18 20.40
CA GLU A 526 -9.47 -22.09 21.56
C GLU A 526 -9.74 -20.84 22.42
N CYS A 527 -9.96 -19.68 21.79
CA CYS A 527 -10.31 -18.45 22.50
C CYS A 527 -11.60 -18.59 23.31
N LYS A 528 -12.58 -19.37 22.81
CA LYS A 528 -13.82 -19.65 23.53
C LYS A 528 -13.60 -20.58 24.72
N ASN A 529 -12.71 -21.57 24.61
CA ASN A 529 -12.41 -22.50 25.69
C ASN A 529 -11.56 -21.88 26.81
N ALA A 530 -10.89 -20.76 26.55
CA ALA A 530 -10.07 -20.03 27.51
C ALA A 530 -10.81 -18.91 28.27
N GLN A 531 -12.04 -18.59 27.88
CA GLN A 531 -12.94 -17.65 28.56
C GLN A 531 -13.93 -18.41 29.44
#